data_AF-A0A1Z5L6F6-F1
#
_entry.id   AF-A0A1Z5L6F6-F1
#
_cell.length_a   1.000
_cell.length_b   1.000
_cell.length_c   1.000
_cell.angle_alpha   90.00
_cell.angle_beta   90.00
_cell.angle_gamma   90.00
#
_symmetry.space_group_name_H-M   'P 1'
#
loop_
_entity.id
_entity.type
_entity.pdbx_description
1 polymer ?
#
loop_
_entity_poly.entity_id
_entity_poly.type
_entity_poly.pdbx_seq_one_letter_code
_entity_poly.pdbx_strand_id
1 'polypeptide(L)'
;MLLARKPIGFEMDNPPRNYWHKLLVERTQKHITGSVVHNTGKVVLTASTTEWGIQKQLFSTIDRSAAANVAKVLARRCLESGILFVHTHFDSAELESLRLQTFLEEMRNGGVQLSELEPTLPRRIGDP
;
A
#
# COMPACT_ATOMS: atom_id res chain seq x y z
N MET A 1 -15.67 5.30 -8.07
CA MET A 1 -16.03 5.07 -9.49
C MET A 1 -14.74 4.74 -10.25
N LEU A 2 -14.72 3.70 -11.08
CA LEU A 2 -13.47 3.12 -11.64
C LEU A 2 -13.14 3.64 -13.05
N LEU A 3 -13.44 4.91 -13.35
CA LEU A 3 -13.28 5.48 -14.69
C LEU A 3 -11.88 6.01 -14.99
N ALA A 4 -11.07 6.27 -13.95
CA ALA A 4 -9.75 6.84 -14.15
C ALA A 4 -8.86 5.86 -14.92
N ARG A 5 -8.21 6.31 -15.99
CA ARG A 5 -7.32 5.44 -16.79
C ARG A 5 -6.05 5.12 -16.00
N LYS A 6 -5.74 3.83 -15.85
CA LYS A 6 -4.43 3.39 -15.35
C LYS A 6 -3.34 3.63 -16.40
N PRO A 7 -2.07 3.84 -16.01
CA PRO A 7 -0.97 3.92 -16.96
C PRO A 7 -0.88 2.60 -17.71
N ILE A 8 -0.93 2.67 -19.04
CA ILE A 8 -0.84 1.49 -19.91
C ILE A 8 0.60 1.36 -20.41
N GLY A 9 1.09 0.13 -20.56
CA GLY A 9 2.47 -0.17 -20.89
C GLY A 9 3.32 -0.44 -19.63
N PHE A 10 4.64 -0.42 -19.78
CA PHE A 10 5.60 -0.74 -18.71
C PHE A 10 5.44 -2.15 -18.14
N GLU A 11 4.96 -3.11 -18.95
CA GLU A 11 4.82 -4.51 -18.53
C GLU A 11 6.17 -5.19 -18.30
N MET A 12 7.21 -4.71 -19.00
CA MET A 12 8.59 -5.18 -18.82
C MET A 12 9.32 -4.48 -17.66
N ASP A 13 8.75 -3.43 -17.07
CA ASP A 13 9.35 -2.75 -15.92
C ASP A 13 9.07 -3.56 -14.64
N ASN A 14 10.07 -3.66 -13.77
CA ASN A 14 9.91 -4.19 -12.42
C ASN A 14 10.24 -3.09 -11.40
N PRO A 15 9.26 -2.51 -10.68
CA PRO A 15 7.84 -2.88 -10.59
C PRO A 15 6.97 -2.34 -11.74
N PRO A 16 5.85 -3.01 -12.09
CA PRO A 16 4.90 -2.54 -13.09
C PRO A 16 4.21 -1.26 -12.60
N ARG A 17 3.84 -0.38 -13.54
CA ARG A 17 3.21 0.93 -13.25
C ARG A 17 1.69 0.97 -13.48
N ASN A 18 1.07 -0.17 -13.75
CA ASN A 18 -0.36 -0.28 -14.04
C ASN A 18 -1.22 -0.29 -12.76
N TYR A 19 -1.23 0.83 -12.04
CA TYR A 19 -2.03 1.03 -10.82
C TYR A 19 -2.49 2.49 -10.68
N TRP A 20 -3.42 2.78 -9.76
CA TRP A 20 -3.71 4.14 -9.30
C TRP A 20 -2.92 4.47 -8.04
N HIS A 21 -2.96 3.58 -7.04
CA HIS A 21 -2.27 3.68 -5.76
C HIS A 21 -1.50 2.40 -5.45
N LYS A 22 -0.22 2.52 -5.13
CA LYS A 22 0.63 1.41 -4.70
C LYS A 22 0.97 1.53 -3.21
N LEU A 23 0.93 0.40 -2.51
CA LEU A 23 1.49 0.27 -1.17
C LEU A 23 3.00 0.07 -1.26
N LEU A 24 3.74 0.88 -0.51
CA LEU A 24 5.18 0.82 -0.38
C LEU A 24 5.53 0.68 1.10
N VAL A 25 6.32 -0.35 1.42
CA VAL A 25 6.76 -0.63 2.80
C VAL A 25 8.27 -0.57 2.83
N GLU A 26 8.81 0.48 3.44
CA GLU A 26 10.23 0.71 3.57
C GLU A 26 10.68 0.41 4.99
N ARG A 27 11.82 -0.27 5.09
CA ARG A 27 12.46 -0.56 6.37
C ARG A 27 13.88 -0.03 6.35
N THR A 28 14.15 0.87 7.28
CA THR A 28 15.52 1.28 7.61
C THR A 28 16.04 0.46 8.79
N GLN A 29 17.30 0.67 9.19
CA GLN A 29 17.85 0.00 10.36
C GLN A 29 17.07 0.31 11.66
N LYS A 30 16.42 1.48 11.73
CA LYS A 30 15.78 2.00 12.95
C LYS A 30 14.28 2.18 12.85
N HIS A 31 13.71 2.24 11.65
CA HIS A 31 12.31 2.60 11.45
C HIS A 31 11.64 1.78 10.35
N ILE A 32 10.32 1.67 10.47
CA ILE A 32 9.43 1.08 9.47
C ILE A 32 8.51 2.20 9.00
N THR A 33 8.37 2.33 7.69
CA THR A 33 7.52 3.32 7.03
C THR A 33 6.62 2.61 6.04
N GLY A 34 5.31 2.78 6.19
CA GLY A 34 4.31 2.39 5.20
C GLY A 34 3.79 3.62 4.49
N SER A 35 3.74 3.58 3.16
CA SER A 35 3.33 4.70 2.32
C SER A 35 2.38 4.23 1.23
N VAL A 36 1.40 5.07 0.89
CA VAL A 36 0.54 4.90 -0.29
C VAL A 36 0.95 5.94 -1.33
N VAL A 37 1.41 5.47 -2.47
CA VAL A 37 1.97 6.30 -3.55
C VAL A 37 1.04 6.25 -4.75
N HIS A 38 0.66 7.42 -5.27
CA HIS A 38 -0.08 7.52 -6.52
C HIS A 38 0.83 7.22 -7.72
N ASN A 39 0.28 6.75 -8.84
CA ASN A 39 1.05 6.40 -10.04
C ASN A 39 1.90 7.55 -10.64
N THR A 40 1.62 8.80 -10.28
CA THR A 40 2.45 9.97 -10.60
C THR A 40 3.74 10.04 -9.76
N GLY A 41 3.95 9.11 -8.82
CA GLY A 41 5.05 9.11 -7.86
C GLY A 41 4.81 9.98 -6.62
N LYS A 42 3.62 10.57 -6.47
CA LYS A 42 3.29 11.40 -5.30
C LYS A 42 2.87 10.53 -4.13
N VAL A 43 3.46 10.76 -2.97
CA VAL A 43 3.04 10.10 -1.73
C VAL A 43 1.74 10.76 -1.25
N VAL A 44 0.69 9.95 -1.09
CA VAL A 44 -0.65 10.42 -0.69
C VAL A 44 -0.83 10.28 0.81
N LEU A 45 -0.46 9.13 1.36
CA LEU A 45 -0.51 8.81 2.77
C LEU A 45 0.79 8.16 3.21
N THR A 46 1.18 8.43 4.44
CA THR A 46 2.31 7.79 5.11
C THR A 46 1.91 7.38 6.50
N ALA A 47 2.60 6.41 7.07
CA ALA A 47 2.64 6.10 8.50
C ALA A 47 4.05 5.58 8.81
N SER A 48 4.71 6.11 9.82
CA SER A 48 6.08 5.69 10.17
C SER A 48 6.29 5.64 11.68
N THR A 49 7.18 4.75 12.12
CA THR A 49 7.66 4.75 13.52
C THR A 49 8.50 5.97 13.89
N THR A 50 8.80 6.86 12.95
CA THR A 50 9.37 8.19 13.23
C THR A 50 8.32 9.17 13.77
N GLU A 51 7.03 8.91 13.53
CA GLU A 51 5.96 9.75 14.04
C GLU A 51 5.83 9.58 15.55
N TRP A 52 5.97 10.68 16.29
CA TRP A 52 5.92 10.64 17.75
C TRP A 52 4.66 9.99 18.30
N GLY A 53 3.51 10.21 17.65
CA GLY A 53 2.23 9.62 18.04
C GLY A 53 2.21 8.09 18.01
N ILE A 54 2.94 7.50 17.05
CA ILE A 54 3.11 6.05 16.91
C ILE A 54 4.24 5.58 17.83
N GLN A 55 5.39 6.25 17.77
CA GLN A 55 6.60 5.87 18.49
C GLN A 55 6.37 5.74 20.01
N LYS A 56 5.64 6.68 20.62
CA LYS A 56 5.38 6.66 22.07
C LYS A 56 4.55 5.47 22.55
N GLN A 57 3.84 4.80 21.63
CA GLN A 57 3.00 3.63 21.93
C GLN A 57 3.75 2.32 21.66
N LEU A 58 4.97 2.39 21.14
CA LEU A 58 5.78 1.23 20.76
C LEU A 58 6.91 1.00 21.75
N PHE A 59 7.13 -0.26 22.10
CA PHE A 59 8.31 -0.68 22.84
C PHE A 59 9.56 -0.71 21.94
N SER A 60 9.40 -1.08 20.67
CA SER A 60 10.45 -1.13 19.66
C SER A 60 9.94 -0.56 18.33
N THR A 61 10.82 0.04 17.53
CA THR A 61 10.46 0.71 16.27
C THR A 61 10.65 -0.16 15.02
N ILE A 62 11.11 -1.40 15.19
CA ILE A 62 11.54 -2.30 14.10
C ILE A 62 10.98 -3.73 14.21
N ASP A 63 10.31 -4.04 15.32
CA ASP A 63 9.83 -5.38 15.59
C ASP A 63 8.52 -5.68 14.82
N ARG A 64 7.98 -6.88 15.04
CA ARG A 64 6.72 -7.30 14.41
C ARG A 64 5.54 -6.44 14.89
N SER A 65 5.55 -6.02 16.16
CA SER A 65 4.49 -5.18 16.72
C SER A 65 4.50 -3.77 16.12
N ALA A 66 5.68 -3.19 15.89
CA ALA A 66 5.82 -1.95 15.14
C ALA A 66 5.22 -2.04 13.74
N ALA A 67 5.52 -3.11 12.99
CA ALA A 67 4.94 -3.31 11.65
C ALA A 67 3.41 -3.39 11.69
N ALA A 68 2.85 -4.16 12.63
CA ALA A 68 1.40 -4.29 12.82
C ALA A 68 0.74 -2.95 13.18
N ASN A 69 1.34 -2.18 14.08
CA ASN A 69 0.77 -0.90 14.52
C ASN A 69 0.87 0.18 13.43
N VAL A 70 1.98 0.25 12.68
CA VAL A 70 2.10 1.14 11.51
C VAL A 70 1.06 0.76 10.46
N ALA A 71 0.85 -0.54 10.19
CA ALA A 71 -0.19 -1.00 9.27
C ALA A 71 -1.60 -0.58 9.71
N LYS A 72 -1.93 -0.73 11.01
CA LYS A 72 -3.23 -0.30 11.55
C LYS A 72 -3.47 1.20 11.37
N VAL A 73 -2.46 2.01 11.68
CA VAL A 73 -2.55 3.47 11.51
C VAL A 73 -2.68 3.84 10.04
N LEU A 74 -1.91 3.20 9.15
CA LEU A 74 -2.00 3.45 7.72
C LEU A 74 -3.35 3.04 7.15
N ALA A 75 -3.85 1.84 7.49
CA ALA A 75 -5.16 1.36 7.06
C ALA A 75 -6.27 2.33 7.51
N ARG A 76 -6.19 2.81 8.75
CA ARG A 76 -7.14 3.81 9.26
C ARG A 76 -7.08 5.11 8.45
N ARG A 77 -5.88 5.63 8.17
CA ARG A 77 -5.69 6.83 7.32
C ARG A 77 -6.24 6.62 5.92
N CYS A 78 -6.05 5.43 5.33
CA CYS A 78 -6.61 5.06 4.04
C CYS A 78 -8.14 5.13 4.05
N LEU A 79 -8.79 4.51 5.03
CA LEU A 79 -10.26 4.54 5.17
C LEU A 79 -10.78 5.96 5.36
N GLU A 80 -10.17 6.74 6.24
CA GLU A 80 -10.56 8.14 6.49
C GLU A 80 -10.38 9.04 5.26
N SER A 81 -9.44 8.69 4.38
CA SER A 81 -9.19 9.40 3.12
C SER A 81 -9.97 8.83 1.93
N GLY A 82 -10.77 7.77 2.13
CA GLY A 82 -11.54 7.11 1.07
C GLY A 82 -10.72 6.20 0.14
N ILE A 83 -9.49 5.84 0.50
CA ILE A 83 -8.64 4.89 -0.25
C ILE A 83 -8.92 3.48 0.27
N LEU A 84 -9.65 2.69 -0.52
CA LEU A 84 -10.05 1.32 -0.13
C LEU A 84 -9.21 0.23 -0.81
N PHE A 85 -8.66 0.53 -1.99
CA PHE A 85 -7.92 -0.43 -2.81
C PHE A 85 -6.51 0.09 -3.07
N VAL A 86 -5.51 -0.75 -2.85
CA VAL A 86 -4.10 -0.43 -3.14
C VAL A 86 -3.43 -1.61 -3.83
N HIS A 87 -2.60 -1.33 -4.81
CA HIS A 87 -1.79 -2.32 -5.49
C HIS A 87 -0.57 -2.68 -4.63
N THR A 88 -0.26 -3.97 -4.53
CA THR A 88 0.96 -4.46 -3.88
C THR A 88 1.85 -5.15 -4.89
N HIS A 89 3.14 -4.83 -4.86
CA HIS A 89 4.16 -5.50 -5.65
C HIS A 89 5.38 -5.72 -4.78
N PHE A 90 5.58 -6.98 -4.37
CA PHE A 90 6.66 -7.42 -3.50
C PHE A 90 7.30 -8.67 -4.10
N ASP A 91 8.62 -8.77 -4.00
CA ASP A 91 9.35 -9.94 -4.45
C ASP A 91 9.15 -11.12 -3.48
N SER A 92 9.43 -12.36 -3.92
CA SER A 92 9.28 -13.56 -3.09
C SER A 92 10.08 -13.47 -1.79
N ALA A 93 11.31 -12.98 -1.85
CA ALA A 93 12.17 -12.77 -0.69
C ALA A 93 11.60 -11.73 0.30
N GLU A 94 10.90 -10.70 -0.19
CA GLU A 94 10.24 -9.72 0.68
C GLU A 94 9.04 -10.35 1.40
N LEU A 95 8.26 -11.15 0.67
CA LEU A 95 7.09 -11.85 1.19
C LEU A 95 7.43 -12.91 2.24
N GLU A 96 8.64 -13.47 2.24
CA GLU A 96 9.10 -14.36 3.32
C GLU A 96 9.27 -13.64 4.67
N SER A 97 9.33 -12.31 4.67
CA SER A 97 9.46 -11.54 5.91
C SER A 97 8.18 -11.60 6.74
N LEU A 98 8.26 -12.23 7.92
CA LEU A 98 7.16 -12.27 8.90
C LEU A 98 6.60 -10.88 9.24
N ARG A 99 7.44 -9.83 9.22
CA ARG A 99 7.01 -8.45 9.49
C ARG A 99 6.15 -7.91 8.35
N LEU A 100 6.56 -8.15 7.10
CA LEU A 100 5.78 -7.74 5.93
C LEU A 100 4.47 -8.50 5.88
N GLN A 101 4.48 -9.82 6.10
CA GLN A 101 3.24 -10.62 6.15
C GLN A 101 2.27 -10.06 7.20
N THR A 102 2.76 -9.76 8.40
CA THR A 102 1.94 -9.16 9.47
C THR A 102 1.43 -7.78 9.08
N PHE A 103 2.26 -6.96 8.43
CA PHE A 103 1.86 -5.65 7.93
C PHE A 103 0.70 -5.77 6.93
N LEU A 104 0.82 -6.69 5.97
CA LEU A 104 -0.20 -6.91 4.94
C LEU A 104 -1.48 -7.50 5.53
N GLU A 105 -1.37 -8.40 6.50
CA GLU A 105 -2.52 -8.95 7.23
C GLU A 105 -3.28 -7.86 7.99
N GLU A 106 -2.57 -6.99 8.71
CA GLU A 106 -3.19 -5.92 9.49
C GLU A 106 -3.78 -4.81 8.60
N MET A 107 -3.20 -4.57 7.41
CA MET A 107 -3.84 -3.72 6.40
C MET A 107 -5.17 -4.30 5.91
N ARG A 108 -5.24 -5.62 5.67
CA ARG A 108 -6.48 -6.32 5.28
C ARG A 108 -7.51 -6.30 6.40
N ASN A 109 -7.09 -6.57 7.64
CA ASN A 109 -7.95 -6.49 8.81
C ASN A 109 -8.49 -5.07 9.03
N GLY A 110 -7.69 -4.05 8.69
CA GLY A 110 -8.08 -2.65 8.67
C GLY A 110 -9.04 -2.26 7.54
N GLY A 111 -9.48 -3.20 6.69
CA GLY A 111 -10.47 -2.98 5.64
C GLY A 111 -9.90 -2.47 4.31
N VAL A 112 -8.58 -2.43 4.15
CA VAL A 112 -7.93 -2.05 2.89
C VAL A 112 -7.67 -3.30 2.04
N GLN A 113 -8.20 -3.30 0.82
CA GLN A 113 -7.98 -4.38 -0.13
C GLN A 113 -6.64 -4.18 -0.85
N LEU A 114 -5.77 -5.19 -0.76
CA LEU A 114 -4.40 -5.18 -1.33
C LEU A 114 -4.36 -5.59 -2.81
N SER A 115 -5.49 -5.43 -3.50
CA SER A 115 -5.60 -5.59 -4.94
C SER A 115 -6.49 -4.47 -5.47
N GLU A 116 -6.06 -3.85 -6.57
CA GLU A 116 -6.91 -2.88 -7.26
C GLU A 116 -7.93 -3.58 -8.15
N LEU A 117 -9.08 -2.92 -8.32
CA LEU A 117 -10.07 -3.33 -9.30
C LEU A 117 -9.64 -2.92 -10.71
N GLU A 118 -10.21 -3.60 -11.71
CA GLU A 118 -10.03 -3.22 -13.10
C GLU A 118 -10.79 -1.92 -13.43
N PRO A 119 -10.24 -1.05 -14.28
CA PRO A 119 -10.92 0.16 -14.71
C PRO A 119 -12.16 -0.20 -15.54
N THR A 120 -13.26 0.52 -15.31
CA THR A 120 -14.43 0.44 -16.20
C THR A 120 -14.08 1.07 -17.53
N LEU A 121 -14.00 0.25 -18.57
CA LEU A 121 -13.72 0.70 -19.93
C LEU A 121 -15.00 1.21 -20.61
N PRO A 122 -14.90 2.24 -21.46
CA PRO A 122 -16.02 2.63 -22.31
C PRO A 122 -16.37 1.49 -23.27
N ARG A 123 -17.66 1.35 -23.60
CA ARG A 123 -18.13 0.42 -24.64
C ARG A 123 -17.40 0.71 -25.94
N ARG A 124 -16.76 -0.29 -26.55
CA ARG A 124 -16.11 -0.14 -27.85
C ARG A 124 -17.17 -0.24 -28.94
N ILE A 125 -16.96 0.49 -30.03
CA ILE A 125 -17.81 0.37 -31.23
C ILE A 125 -17.60 -1.04 -31.79
N GLY A 126 -18.62 -1.90 -31.70
CA GLY A 126 -18.56 -3.31 -32.13
C GLY A 126 -18.66 -4.35 -31.01
N ASP A 127 -18.68 -3.95 -29.74
CA ASP A 127 -19.08 -4.85 -28.65
C ASP A 127 -20.60 -5.13 -28.76
N PRO A 128 -21.06 -6.39 -28.69
CA PRO A 128 -22.48 -6.76 -28.84
C PRO A 128 -23.40 -5.95 -27.92
#